data_AF-A0A1F8R8H7-F1
#
_entry.id   AF-A0A1F8R8H7-F1
#
_cell.length_a   1.000
_cell.length_b   1.000
_cell.length_c   1.000
_cell.angle_alpha   90.00
_cell.angle_beta   90.00
_cell.angle_gamma   90.00
#
_symmetry.space_group_name_H-M   'P 1'
#
loop_
_entity.id
_entity.type
_entity.pdbx_description
1 polymer ?
#
loop_
_entity_poly.entity_id
_entity_poly.type
_entity_poly.pdbx_seq_one_letter_code
_entity_poly.pdbx_strand_id
1 'polypeptide(L)'
;MAVEVRDELSLALKIAGFSADTASLPMHLSEIEEEASTVLDLFTVLRSHAYRGDASATQETLAELAIALEHLLHHVNEALPGLQKELDIEPE
;
A
#
# COMPACT_ATOMS: atom_id res chain seq x y z
N MET A 1 24.48 23.55 -0.94
CA MET A 1 24.84 22.76 -2.15
C MET A 1 24.04 21.45 -2.33
N ALA A 2 23.15 21.05 -1.42
CA ALA A 2 22.29 19.87 -1.63
C ALA A 2 20.91 20.19 -2.27
N VAL A 3 20.60 21.48 -2.47
CA VAL A 3 19.28 21.94 -2.96
C VAL A 3 19.23 21.96 -4.50
N GLU A 4 20.32 22.35 -5.19
CA GLU A 4 20.36 22.43 -6.66
C GLU A 4 20.31 21.06 -7.36
N VAL A 5 20.91 20.02 -6.76
CA VAL A 5 20.94 18.67 -7.36
C VAL A 5 19.55 18.04 -7.46
N ARG A 6 18.63 18.39 -6.56
CA ARG A 6 17.24 17.90 -6.58
C ARG A 6 16.44 18.47 -7.75
N ASP A 7 16.72 19.72 -8.13
CA ASP A 7 16.02 20.39 -9.21
C ASP A 7 16.48 19.90 -10.58
N GLU A 8 17.79 19.68 -10.76
CA GLU A 8 18.32 19.15 -12.02
C GLU A 8 17.85 17.71 -12.29
N LEU A 9 17.82 16.86 -11.25
CA LEU A 9 17.31 15.49 -11.36
C LEU A 9 15.81 15.47 -11.68
N SER A 10 15.02 16.30 -10.99
CA SER A 10 13.57 16.41 -11.25
C SER A 10 13.27 16.92 -12.65
N LEU A 11 14.08 17.84 -13.15
CA LEU A 11 13.97 18.36 -14.51
C LEU A 11 14.37 17.31 -15.56
N ALA A 12 15.46 16.57 -15.31
CA ALA A 12 15.90 15.48 -16.18
C ALA A 12 14.87 14.35 -16.29
N LEU A 13 14.23 13.98 -15.18
CA LEU A 13 13.15 12.97 -15.16
C LEU A 13 11.93 13.44 -15.96
N LYS A 14 11.51 14.70 -15.78
CA LYS A 14 10.42 15.30 -16.57
C LYS A 14 10.73 15.33 -18.07
N ILE A 15 11.95 15.71 -18.47
CA ILE A 15 12.38 15.76 -19.88
C ILE A 15 12.42 14.35 -20.49
N ALA A 16 12.83 13.35 -19.71
CA ALA A 16 12.87 11.95 -20.13
C ALA A 16 11.48 11.28 -20.20
N GLY A 17 10.39 12.02 -19.96
CA GLY A 17 9.02 11.50 -19.95
C GLY A 17 8.67 10.71 -18.69
N PHE A 18 9.57 10.59 -17.73
CA PHE A 18 9.31 10.06 -16.40
C PHE A 18 8.64 11.15 -15.56
N SER A 19 7.33 11.33 -15.76
CA SER A 19 6.55 12.01 -14.72
C SER A 19 6.52 11.09 -13.50
N ALA A 20 6.72 11.67 -12.31
CA ALA A 20 6.59 10.94 -11.03
C ALA A 20 5.23 10.22 -10.89
N ASP A 21 4.23 10.61 -11.69
CA ASP A 21 2.87 10.06 -11.72
C ASP A 21 2.66 8.90 -12.71
N THR A 22 3.61 8.58 -13.58
CA THR A 22 3.30 7.72 -14.75
C THR A 22 2.99 6.24 -14.42
N ALA A 23 3.17 5.79 -13.17
CA ALA A 23 2.89 4.41 -12.77
C ALA A 23 2.28 4.23 -11.37
N SER A 24 1.81 5.29 -10.68
CA SER A 24 1.39 5.15 -9.27
C SER A 24 0.11 4.31 -9.12
N LEU A 25 -0.94 4.59 -9.90
CA LEU A 25 -2.24 3.94 -9.70
C LEU A 25 -2.23 2.43 -10.00
N PRO A 26 -1.76 1.94 -11.17
CA PRO A 26 -1.72 0.49 -11.43
C PRO A 26 -0.85 -0.28 -10.44
N MET A 27 0.27 0.31 -10.00
CA MET A 27 1.12 -0.26 -8.95
C MET A 27 0.34 -0.38 -7.65
N HIS A 28 -0.25 0.71 -7.14
CA HIS A 28 -1.01 0.67 -5.90
C HIS A 28 -2.21 -0.28 -5.96
N LEU A 29 -2.88 -0.42 -7.10
CA LEU A 29 -3.95 -1.41 -7.27
C LEU A 29 -3.44 -2.86 -7.17
N SER A 30 -2.26 -3.15 -7.75
CA SER A 30 -1.61 -4.46 -7.61
C SER A 30 -1.21 -4.73 -6.16
N GLU A 31 -0.61 -3.75 -5.49
CA GLU A 31 -0.21 -3.87 -4.08
C GLU A 31 -1.44 -4.05 -3.16
N ILE A 32 -2.57 -3.39 -3.47
CA ILE A 32 -3.85 -3.61 -2.74
C ILE A 32 -4.30 -5.07 -2.85
N GLU A 33 -4.21 -5.68 -4.04
CA GLU A 33 -4.58 -7.07 -4.24
C GLU A 33 -3.65 -8.01 -3.44
N GLU A 34 -2.35 -7.76 -3.50
CA GLU A 34 -1.34 -8.54 -2.77
C GLU A 34 -1.52 -8.43 -1.25
N GLU A 35 -1.62 -7.22 -0.72
CA GLU A 35 -1.78 -6.99 0.72
C GLU A 35 -3.14 -7.50 1.23
N ALA A 36 -4.21 -7.40 0.43
CA ALA A 36 -5.49 -8.01 0.77
C ALA A 36 -5.39 -9.54 0.86
N SER A 37 -4.63 -10.19 -0.03
CA SER A 37 -4.36 -11.63 0.06
C SER A 37 -3.59 -11.96 1.34
N THR A 38 -2.54 -11.21 1.66
CA THR A 38 -1.75 -11.37 2.89
C THR A 38 -2.63 -11.25 4.14
N VAL A 39 -3.50 -10.25 4.20
CA VAL A 39 -4.44 -10.05 5.32
C VAL A 39 -5.38 -11.26 5.49
N LEU A 40 -5.92 -11.81 4.38
CA LEU A 40 -6.78 -12.99 4.43
C LEU A 40 -6.05 -14.25 4.91
N ASP A 41 -4.80 -14.43 4.49
CA ASP A 41 -3.96 -15.53 4.95
C ASP A 41 -3.64 -15.41 6.45
N LEU A 42 -3.29 -14.20 6.92
CA LEU A 42 -3.05 -13.93 8.34
C LEU A 42 -4.29 -14.16 9.19
N PHE A 43 -5.50 -13.81 8.73
CA PHE A 43 -6.74 -14.17 9.42
C PHE A 43 -6.94 -15.68 9.53
N THR A 44 -6.58 -16.44 8.49
CA THR A 44 -6.67 -17.90 8.50
C THR A 44 -5.70 -18.49 9.53
N VAL A 45 -4.47 -18.00 9.58
CA VAL A 45 -3.44 -18.39 10.55
C VAL A 45 -3.86 -18.04 11.97
N LEU A 46 -4.33 -16.80 12.19
CA LEU A 46 -4.82 -16.30 13.47
C LEU A 46 -5.94 -17.19 14.02
N ARG A 47 -6.92 -17.54 13.17
CA ARG A 47 -8.02 -18.43 13.56
C ARG A 47 -7.51 -19.81 13.97
N SER A 48 -6.50 -20.34 13.30
CA SER A 48 -5.87 -21.63 13.66
C SER A 48 -5.18 -21.55 15.02
N HIS A 49 -4.41 -20.49 15.29
CA HIS A 49 -3.75 -20.29 16.60
C HIS A 49 -4.75 -20.09 17.73
N ALA A 50 -5.77 -19.25 17.51
CA ALA A 50 -6.85 -19.02 18.47
C ALA A 50 -7.61 -20.32 18.80
N TYR A 51 -7.93 -21.13 17.79
CA TYR A 51 -8.59 -22.42 17.99
C TYR A 51 -7.75 -23.40 18.82
N ARG A 52 -6.42 -23.39 18.63
CA ARG A 52 -5.48 -24.23 19.39
C ARG A 52 -5.20 -23.70 20.80
N GLY A 53 -5.66 -22.50 21.14
CA GLY A 53 -5.38 -21.84 22.42
C GLY A 53 -3.92 -21.39 22.57
N ASP A 54 -3.20 -21.21 21.46
CA ASP A 54 -1.82 -20.75 21.48
C ASP A 54 -1.78 -19.22 21.55
N ALA A 55 -1.72 -18.70 22.77
CA ALA A 55 -1.77 -17.26 23.03
C ALA A 55 -0.56 -16.50 22.46
N SER A 56 0.64 -17.11 22.48
CA SER A 56 1.86 -16.45 22.00
C SER A 56 1.80 -16.29 20.49
N ALA A 57 1.52 -17.39 19.78
CA ALA A 57 1.40 -17.34 18.32
C ALA A 57 0.24 -16.43 17.87
N THR A 58 -0.89 -16.45 18.60
CA THR A 58 -2.01 -15.52 18.35
C THR A 58 -1.56 -14.06 18.44
N GLN A 59 -0.77 -13.70 19.47
CA GLN A 59 -0.29 -12.32 19.64
C GLN A 59 0.69 -11.90 18.54
N GLU A 60 1.60 -12.80 18.15
CA GLU A 60 2.53 -12.55 17.04
C GLU A 60 1.78 -12.35 15.71
N THR A 61 0.83 -13.22 15.38
CA THR A 61 0.01 -13.08 14.17
C THR A 61 -0.85 -11.81 14.20
N LEU A 62 -1.34 -11.38 15.36
CA LEU A 62 -2.07 -10.11 15.47
C LEU A 62 -1.18 -8.89 15.18
N ALA A 63 0.10 -8.94 15.58
CA ALA A 63 1.04 -7.87 15.28
C ALA A 63 1.34 -7.80 13.78
N GLU A 64 1.56 -8.95 13.14
CA GLU A 64 1.74 -9.04 11.68
C GLU A 64 0.50 -8.56 10.93
N LEU A 65 -0.69 -8.95 11.38
CA LEU A 65 -1.96 -8.50 10.80
C LEU A 65 -2.13 -6.98 10.89
N ALA A 66 -1.73 -6.36 12.00
CA ALA A 66 -1.78 -4.91 12.14
C ALA A 66 -0.89 -4.21 11.11
N ILE A 67 0.33 -4.71 10.89
CA ILE A 67 1.27 -4.18 9.90
C ILE A 67 0.71 -4.33 8.47
N ALA A 68 0.19 -5.52 8.13
CA ALA A 68 -0.40 -5.77 6.81
C ALA A 68 -1.61 -4.84 6.54
N LEU A 69 -2.43 -4.58 7.56
CA LEU A 69 -3.54 -3.62 7.45
C LEU A 69 -3.05 -2.18 7.26
N GLU A 70 -1.94 -1.78 7.90
CA GLU A 70 -1.33 -0.46 7.68
C GLU A 70 -0.82 -0.31 6.24
N HIS A 71 -0.17 -1.34 5.69
CA HIS A 71 0.28 -1.34 4.29
C HIS A 71 -0.89 -1.26 3.31
N LEU A 72 -1.93 -2.08 3.51
CA LEU A 72 -3.13 -2.04 2.70
C LEU A 72 -3.78 -0.65 2.73
N LEU A 73 -3.92 -0.06 3.93
CA LEU A 73 -4.46 1.28 4.09
C LEU A 73 -3.61 2.34 3.37
N HIS A 74 -2.28 2.23 3.44
CA HIS A 74 -1.38 3.13 2.71
C HIS A 74 -1.67 3.08 1.21
N HIS A 75 -1.68 1.90 0.60
CA HIS A 75 -1.93 1.78 -0.84
C HIS A 75 -3.35 2.21 -1.25
N VAL A 76 -4.36 1.94 -0.42
CA VAL A 76 -5.72 2.45 -0.65
C VAL A 76 -5.72 3.98 -0.67
N ASN A 77 -5.06 4.64 0.28
CA ASN A 77 -5.02 6.10 0.35
C ASN A 77 -4.26 6.72 -0.82
N GLU A 78 -3.20 6.07 -1.32
CA GLU A 78 -2.47 6.53 -2.51
C GLU A 78 -3.26 6.30 -3.81
N ALA A 79 -4.01 5.20 -3.91
CA ALA A 79 -4.83 4.87 -5.08
C ALA A 79 -6.12 5.69 -5.18
N LEU A 80 -6.73 6.04 -4.05
CA LEU A 80 -8.06 6.63 -3.98
C LEU A 80 -8.22 7.92 -4.80
N PRO A 81 -7.32 8.92 -4.75
CA PRO A 81 -7.44 10.13 -5.55
C PRO A 81 -7.38 9.84 -7.06
N GLY A 82 -6.55 8.89 -7.46
CA GLY A 82 -6.46 8.43 -8.85
C GLY A 82 -7.76 7.79 -9.32
N LEU A 83 -8.33 6.90 -8.51
CA LEU A 83 -9.62 6.26 -8.80
C LEU A 83 -10.77 7.27 -8.86
N GLN A 84 -10.85 8.20 -7.91
CA GLN A 84 -11.88 9.24 -7.90
C GLN A 84 -11.84 10.08 -9.18
N LYS A 85 -10.64 10.44 -9.64
CA LYS A 85 -10.44 11.17 -10.90
C LYS A 85 -10.88 10.36 -12.11
N GLU A 86 -10.49 9.09 -12.20
CA GLU A 86 -10.85 8.22 -13.34
C GLU A 86 -12.35 7.88 -13.39
N LEU A 87 -13.01 7.84 -12.22
CA LEU A 87 -14.41 7.49 -12.08
C LEU A 87 -15.36 8.69 -11.98
N ASP A 88 -14.84 9.92 -12.02
CA ASP A 88 -15.60 11.17 -11.86
C ASP A 88 -16.42 11.21 -10.55
N ILE A 89 -15.80 10.76 -9.45
CA ILE A 89 -16.40 10.72 -8.11
C ILE A 89 -15.89 11.90 -7.28
N GLU A 90 -16.80 12.68 -6.70
CA GLU A 90 -16.44 13.73 -5.75
C GLU A 90 -15.94 13.14 -4.42
N PRO A 91 -14.84 13.66 -3.84
CA PRO A 91 -14.38 13.23 -2.51
C PRO A 91 -15.35 13.69 -1.42
N GLU A 92 -15.66 12.79 -0.47
CA GLU A 92 -16.41 13.11 0.76
C GLU A 92 -15.54 13.75 1.84
#